data_AF-A0AA96YGC5-F1
#
_entry.id   AF-A0AA96YGC5-F1
#
_cell.length_a   1.000
_cell.length_b   1.000
_cell.length_c   1.000
_cell.angle_alpha   90.00
_cell.angle_beta   90.00
_cell.angle_gamma   90.00
#
_symmetry.space_group_name_H-M   'P 1'
#
loop_
_entity.id
_entity.type
_entity.pdbx_description
1 polymer ?
#
loop_
_entity_poly.entity_id
_entity_poly.type
_entity_poly.pdbx_seq_one_letter_code
_entity_poly.pdbx_strand_id
1 'polypeptide(L)'
;MAVTVETAAVFRGGGRRWFTLRAACAAEARALLNKHCDCDYCDHEGYGREHLYCRLHHPDRYPRIMQRLTKGLMRRYRASQP
;
A
#
# COMPACT_ATOMS: atom_id res chain seq x y z
N MET A 1 -4.16 -39.01 -0.52
CA MET A 1 -4.34 -37.57 -0.23
C MET A 1 -3.12 -36.84 -0.79
N ALA A 2 -3.29 -36.01 -1.83
CA ALA A 2 -2.18 -35.39 -2.57
C ALA A 2 -1.95 -33.96 -2.05
N VAL A 3 -1.22 -33.83 -0.95
CA VAL A 3 -0.77 -32.55 -0.42
C VAL A 3 0.74 -32.48 -0.62
N THR A 4 1.23 -31.44 -1.32
CA THR A 4 2.66 -31.21 -1.58
C THR A 4 3.15 -29.96 -0.85
N VAL A 5 4.44 -29.94 -0.51
CA VAL A 5 5.11 -28.80 0.14
C VAL A 5 6.10 -28.19 -0.85
N GLU A 6 6.06 -26.87 -1.01
CA GLU A 6 6.95 -26.13 -1.90
C GLU A 6 7.54 -24.90 -1.20
N THR A 7 8.75 -24.53 -1.57
CA THR A 7 9.41 -23.31 -1.08
C THR A 7 8.93 -22.10 -1.88
N ALA A 8 8.44 -21.06 -1.19
CA ALA A 8 7.96 -19.83 -1.81
C ALA A 8 8.87 -18.64 -1.49
N ALA A 9 8.99 -17.72 -2.46
CA ALA A 9 9.62 -16.42 -2.24
C ALA A 9 8.71 -15.53 -1.37
N VAL A 10 9.28 -14.95 -0.32
CA VAL A 10 8.58 -14.02 0.58
C VAL A 10 9.22 -12.65 0.53
N PHE A 11 8.43 -11.65 0.19
CA PHE A 11 8.81 -10.25 0.16
C PHE A 11 8.39 -9.57 1.47
N ARG A 12 9.24 -8.69 2.01
CA ARG A 12 8.92 -7.88 3.19
C ARG A 12 8.65 -6.45 2.75
N GLY A 13 7.54 -5.87 3.23
CA GLY A 13 7.15 -4.50 2.91
C GLY A 13 5.95 -4.03 3.72
N GLY A 14 5.94 -2.76 4.13
CA GLY A 14 4.91 -2.15 4.95
C GLY A 14 4.76 -2.82 6.32
N GLY A 15 5.87 -3.32 6.88
CA GLY A 15 5.89 -4.05 8.16
C GLY A 15 5.31 -5.47 8.12
N ARG A 16 4.97 -6.00 6.94
CA ARG A 16 4.36 -7.35 6.78
C ARG A 16 5.09 -8.19 5.72
N ARG A 17 4.74 -9.48 5.66
CA ARG A 17 5.22 -10.45 4.66
C ARG A 17 4.19 -10.59 3.54
N TRP A 18 4.69 -10.76 2.31
CA TRP A 18 3.88 -10.86 1.10
C TRP A 18 4.47 -11.92 0.17
N PHE A 19 3.60 -12.66 -0.53
CA PHE A 19 4.03 -13.64 -1.54
C PHE A 19 4.27 -13.02 -2.92
N THR A 20 3.97 -11.73 -3.09
CA THR A 20 4.22 -11.02 -4.35
C THR A 20 4.95 -9.71 -4.11
N LEU A 21 5.90 -9.41 -5.00
CA LEU A 21 6.64 -8.14 -4.98
C LEU A 21 5.71 -6.94 -5.05
N ARG A 22 4.69 -6.99 -5.91
CA ARG A 22 3.73 -5.89 -6.07
C ARG A 22 3.00 -5.58 -4.78
N ALA A 23 2.59 -6.60 -4.02
CA ALA A 23 1.88 -6.38 -2.76
C ALA A 23 2.81 -5.80 -1.69
N ALA A 24 4.06 -6.28 -1.59
CA ALA A 24 5.06 -5.70 -0.70
C ALA A 24 5.35 -4.23 -1.03
N CYS A 25 5.57 -3.90 -2.31
CA CYS A 25 5.79 -2.53 -2.76
C CYS A 25 4.56 -1.64 -2.54
N ALA A 26 3.35 -2.15 -2.73
CA ALA A 26 2.13 -1.40 -2.45
C ALA A 26 1.97 -1.13 -0.94
N ALA A 27 2.33 -2.09 -0.09
CA ALA A 27 2.31 -1.92 1.35
C ALA A 27 3.33 -0.86 1.81
N GLU A 28 4.54 -0.88 1.27
CA GLU A 28 5.55 0.17 1.50
C GLU A 28 5.06 1.54 1.01
N ALA A 29 4.51 1.62 -0.20
CA ALA A 29 3.97 2.86 -0.73
C ALA A 29 2.87 3.44 0.17
N ARG A 30 1.97 2.58 0.68
CA ARG A 30 0.94 3.01 1.63
C ARG A 30 1.53 3.46 2.96
N ALA A 31 2.51 2.73 3.51
CA ALA A 31 3.19 3.12 4.74
C ALA A 31 3.89 4.49 4.58
N LEU A 32 4.50 4.76 3.43
CA LEU A 32 5.10 6.05 3.11
C LEU A 32 4.06 7.17 3.05
N LEU A 33 2.91 6.95 2.40
CA LEU A 33 1.82 7.93 2.35
C LEU A 33 1.22 8.20 3.73
N ASN A 34 1.07 7.15 4.54
CA ASN A 34 0.50 7.26 5.88
C ASN A 34 1.35 8.11 6.83
N LYS A 35 2.67 8.21 6.61
CA LYS A 35 3.56 9.12 7.38
C LYS A 35 3.26 10.60 7.15
N HIS A 36 2.59 10.93 6.06
CA HIS A 36 2.24 12.29 5.66
C HIS A 36 0.72 12.44 5.48
N CYS A 37 -0.05 11.58 6.14
CA CYS A 37 -1.49 11.55 6.02
C CYS A 37 -2.14 12.48 7.04
N ASP A 38 -2.83 13.49 6.54
CA ASP A 38 -3.68 14.38 7.34
C ASP A 38 -5.17 14.09 7.10
N CYS A 39 -5.54 12.82 6.88
CA CYS A 39 -6.96 12.47 6.78
C CYS A 39 -7.61 12.61 8.13
N ASP A 40 -8.81 13.17 8.13
CA ASP A 40 -9.60 13.35 9.33
C ASP A 40 -11.02 12.82 9.10
N TYR A 41 -11.86 12.95 10.10
CA TYR A 41 -13.28 12.70 9.96
C TYR A 41 -14.08 13.74 10.76
N CYS A 42 -15.25 14.08 10.27
CA CYS A 42 -16.24 14.81 11.04
C CYS A 42 -17.31 13.82 11.47
N ASP A 43 -17.53 13.70 12.78
CA ASP A 43 -18.67 12.97 13.33
C ASP A 43 -19.85 13.95 13.44
N HIS A 44 -20.86 13.76 12.59
CA HIS A 44 -22.09 14.57 12.62
C HIS A 44 -23.13 13.87 13.50
N GLU A 45 -23.62 14.55 14.54
CA GLU A 45 -24.72 14.04 15.35
C GLU A 45 -25.97 13.84 14.46
N GLY A 46 -26.39 12.57 14.28
CA GLY A 46 -27.59 12.19 13.54
C GLY A 46 -27.39 11.66 12.11
N TYR A 47 -26.29 11.99 11.43
CA TYR A 47 -26.03 11.55 10.04
C TYR A 47 -24.78 10.68 9.87
N GLY A 48 -24.03 10.45 10.95
CA GLY A 48 -22.90 9.55 10.99
C GLY A 48 -21.57 10.24 10.68
N ARG A 49 -20.54 9.42 10.39
CA ARG A 49 -19.17 9.87 10.18
C ARG A 49 -18.91 10.22 8.72
N GLU A 50 -18.44 11.43 8.47
CA GLU A 50 -17.93 11.88 7.17
C GLU A 50 -16.40 11.82 7.13
N HIS A 51 -15.83 11.22 6.09
CA HIS A 51 -14.37 11.15 5.93
C HIS A 51 -13.82 12.38 5.18
N LEU A 52 -12.92 13.09 5.84
CA LEU A 52 -12.20 14.23 5.26
C LEU A 52 -10.88 13.74 4.68
N TYR A 53 -10.87 13.51 3.36
CA TYR A 53 -9.67 13.04 2.66
C TYR A 53 -8.63 14.15 2.55
N CYS A 54 -7.39 13.85 2.96
CA CYS A 54 -6.27 14.73 2.65
C CYS A 54 -5.91 14.69 1.15
N ARG A 55 -5.08 15.63 0.71
CA ARG A 55 -4.63 15.73 -0.69
C ARG A 55 -4.03 14.43 -1.24
N LEU A 56 -3.40 13.61 -0.39
CA LEU A 56 -2.78 12.34 -0.78
C LEU A 56 -3.80 11.19 -0.92
N HIS A 57 -4.85 11.21 -0.11
CA HIS A 57 -5.88 10.16 -0.06
C HIS A 57 -7.16 10.53 -0.82
N HIS A 58 -7.20 11.69 -1.48
CA HIS A 58 -8.32 12.09 -2.32
C HIS A 58 -8.66 10.98 -3.33
N PRO A 59 -9.94 10.54 -3.45
CA PRO A 59 -10.34 9.37 -4.23
C PRO A 59 -9.82 9.36 -5.68
N ASP A 60 -9.80 10.51 -6.36
CA ASP A 60 -9.32 10.62 -7.75
C ASP A 60 -7.79 10.51 -7.89
N ARG A 61 -7.05 10.88 -6.83
CA ARG A 61 -5.58 11.00 -6.88
C ARG A 61 -4.90 9.78 -6.28
N TYR A 62 -5.45 9.25 -5.18
CA TYR A 62 -4.85 8.18 -4.43
C TYR A 62 -4.53 6.94 -5.28
N PRO A 63 -5.42 6.42 -6.15
CA PRO A 63 -5.10 5.29 -7.03
C PRO A 63 -3.92 5.57 -7.95
N ARG A 64 -3.83 6.79 -8.50
CA ARG A 64 -2.75 7.21 -9.40
C ARG A 64 -1.41 7.35 -8.64
N ILE A 65 -1.43 7.95 -7.45
CA ILE A 65 -0.26 8.09 -6.58
C ILE A 65 0.26 6.70 -6.19
N MET A 66 -0.62 5.83 -5.68
CA MET A 66 -0.29 4.46 -5.31
C MET A 66 0.29 3.67 -6.49
N GLN A 67 -0.31 3.79 -7.67
CA GLN A 67 0.21 3.10 -8.86
C GLN A 67 1.62 3.57 -9.24
N ARG A 68 1.87 4.89 -9.20
CA ARG A 68 3.20 5.46 -9.50
C ARG A 68 4.25 5.03 -8.48
N LEU A 69 3.95 5.15 -7.18
CA LEU A 69 4.87 4.76 -6.10
C LEU A 69 5.18 3.27 -6.14
N THR A 70 4.15 2.43 -6.28
CA THR A 70 4.32 0.96 -6.36
C THR A 70 5.20 0.59 -7.55
N LYS A 71 4.94 1.14 -8.75
CA LYS A 71 5.77 0.89 -9.94
C LYS A 71 7.22 1.36 -9.75
N GLY A 72 7.42 2.52 -9.12
CA GLY A 72 8.74 3.05 -8.81
C GLY A 72 9.54 2.13 -7.88
N LEU A 73 8.92 1.66 -6.79
CA LEU A 73 9.54 0.71 -5.85
C LEU A 73 9.87 -0.63 -6.51
N MET A 74 8.96 -1.16 -7.34
CA MET A 74 9.22 -2.40 -8.09
C MET A 74 10.41 -2.24 -9.05
N ARG A 75 10.56 -1.10 -9.73
CA ARG A 75 11.70 -0.82 -10.61
C ARG A 75 13.01 -0.78 -9.83
N ARG A 76 13.04 -0.09 -8.68
CA ARG A 76 14.22 -0.02 -7.80
C ARG A 76 14.63 -1.40 -7.28
N TYR A 77 13.66 -2.20 -6.85
CA TYR A 77 13.91 -3.58 -6.40
C TYR A 77 14.53 -4.42 -7.52
N ARG A 78 13.99 -4.34 -8.74
CA ARG A 78 14.52 -5.10 -9.89
C ARG A 78 15.92 -4.64 -10.29
N ALA A 79 16.20 -3.35 -10.20
CA ALA A 79 17.53 -2.80 -10.48
C ALA A 79 18.56 -3.12 -9.39
N SER A 80 18.12 -3.46 -8.18
CA SER A 80 18.99 -3.85 -7.06
C SER A 80 19.23 -5.37 -6.97
N GLN A 81 18.62 -6.17 -7.85
CA GLN A 81 18.97 -7.59 -7.94
C GLN A 81 20.24 -7.73 -8.80
N PRO A 82 21.22 -8.55 -8.37
CA PRO A 82 22.42 -8.83 -9.14
C PRO A 82 22.14 -9.56 -10.46
#